data_AF-A0A4Y2ER85-F1
#
_entry.id   AF-A0A4Y2ER85-F1
#
_cell.length_a   1.000
_cell.length_b   1.000
_cell.length_c   1.000
_cell.angle_alpha   90.00
_cell.angle_beta   90.00
_cell.angle_gamma   90.00
#
_symmetry.space_group_name_H-M   'P 1'
#
loop_
_entity.id
_entity.type
_entity.pdbx_description
1 polymer ?
#
loop_
_entity_poly.entity_id
_entity_poly.type
_entity_poly.pdbx_seq_one_letter_code
_entity_poly.pdbx_strand_id
1 'polypeptide(L)'
;MSLAYAECPQDVRDSLAAQYFVDAIRDKDTQHATRLMDAKDLKSALAYSMKYEAAKTVSKTSRNVRSIEVEDGTGKEKDEKFDCLLKTLEKLLNSHVAGKKNTPRRHPNVT
;
A
#
# COMPACT_ATOMS: atom_id res chain seq x y z
N MET A 1 10.92 36.35 16.05
CA MET A 1 11.48 35.04 15.66
C MET A 1 12.74 34.82 16.48
N SER A 2 12.94 33.66 17.11
CA SER A 2 14.15 33.40 17.90
C SER A 2 15.34 33.15 16.97
N LEU A 3 16.52 33.68 17.34
CA LEU A 3 17.77 33.48 16.60
C LEU A 3 18.17 31.99 16.54
N ALA A 4 17.77 31.21 17.55
CA ALA A 4 18.05 29.78 17.66
C ALA A 4 17.47 28.93 16.50
N TYR A 5 16.35 29.35 15.88
CA TYR A 5 15.79 28.63 14.72
C TYR A 5 16.60 28.89 13.43
N ALA A 6 17.16 30.09 13.29
CA ALA A 6 17.96 30.47 12.12
C ALA A 6 19.35 29.80 12.14
N GLU A 7 19.91 29.61 13.34
CA GLU A 7 21.21 28.93 13.56
C GLU A 7 21.12 27.40 13.49
N CYS A 8 19.90 26.83 13.50
CA CYS A 8 19.70 25.39 13.46
C CYS A 8 20.10 24.80 12.08
N PRO A 9 20.86 23.70 12.04
CA PRO A 9 21.20 23.00 10.80
C PRO A 9 19.94 22.62 9.98
N GLN A 10 20.06 22.67 8.64
CA GLN A 10 18.93 22.46 7.74
C GLN A 10 18.32 21.05 7.89
N ASP A 11 19.16 20.03 8.07
CA ASP A 11 18.77 18.64 8.27
C ASP A 11 17.92 18.45 9.55
N VAL A 12 18.23 19.20 10.61
CA VAL A 12 17.45 19.19 11.84
C VAL A 12 16.09 19.86 11.62
N ARG A 13 16.05 20.99 10.89
CA ARG A 13 14.79 21.66 10.52
C ARG A 13 13.91 20.77 9.64
N ASP A 14 14.51 20.10 8.66
CA ASP A 14 13.79 19.21 7.73
C ASP A 14 13.27 17.96 8.44
N SER A 15 14.04 17.38 9.35
CA SER A 15 13.61 16.25 10.19
C SER A 15 12.44 16.66 11.10
N LEU A 16 12.51 17.84 11.72
CA LEU A 16 11.43 18.35 12.56
C LEU A 16 10.16 18.63 11.73
N ALA A 17 10.31 19.20 10.54
CA ALA A 17 9.20 19.45 9.62
C ALA A 17 8.56 18.13 9.15
N ALA A 18 9.36 17.10 8.85
CA ALA A 18 8.87 15.77 8.50
C ALA A 18 8.08 15.15 9.67
N GLN A 19 8.60 15.23 10.89
CA GLN A 19 7.92 14.73 12.08
C GLN A 19 6.57 15.41 12.30
N TYR A 20 6.53 16.74 12.24
CA TYR A 20 5.30 17.52 12.40
C TYR A 20 4.27 17.21 11.30
N PHE A 21 4.73 17.03 10.06
CA PHE A 21 3.86 16.60 8.97
C PHE A 21 3.20 15.25 9.28
N VAL A 22 3.98 14.27 9.71
CA VAL A 22 3.47 12.94 10.06
C VAL A 22 2.49 13.00 11.23
N ASP A 23 2.78 13.82 12.24
CA ASP A 23 1.90 14.04 13.39
C ASP A 23 0.56 14.68 12.97
N ALA A 24 0.56 15.53 11.94
CA ALA A 24 -0.62 16.20 11.41
C ALA A 24 -1.51 15.32 10.51
N ILE A 25 -1.06 14.12 10.10
CA ILE A 25 -1.87 13.21 9.28
C ILE A 25 -3.09 12.73 10.07
N ARG A 26 -4.30 12.98 9.53
CA ARG A 26 -5.57 12.59 10.16
C ARG A 26 -5.91 11.11 10.02
N ASP A 27 -5.56 10.49 8.89
CA ASP A 27 -5.79 9.06 8.68
C ASP A 27 -4.75 8.28 9.49
N LYS A 28 -5.22 7.54 10.49
CA LYS A 28 -4.36 6.85 11.45
C LYS A 28 -3.51 5.76 10.81
N ASP A 29 -4.03 5.05 9.81
CA ASP A 29 -3.27 3.99 9.12
C ASP A 29 -2.13 4.60 8.30
N THR A 30 -2.41 5.68 7.57
CA THR A 30 -1.42 6.42 6.78
C THR A 30 -0.40 7.10 7.68
N GLN A 31 -0.83 7.65 8.81
CA GLN A 31 0.09 8.16 9.82
C GLN A 31 1.04 7.06 10.30
N HIS A 32 0.54 5.88 10.69
CA HIS A 32 1.37 4.78 11.16
C HIS A 32 2.30 4.24 10.07
N ALA A 33 1.82 4.09 8.83
CA ALA A 33 2.63 3.65 7.70
C ALA A 33 3.76 4.63 7.40
N THR A 34 3.49 5.93 7.43
CA THR A 34 4.51 6.97 7.20
C THR A 34 5.50 7.07 8.37
N ARG A 35 5.06 6.88 9.63
CA ARG A 35 5.98 6.78 10.78
C ARG A 35 6.95 5.60 10.64
N LEU A 36 6.49 4.46 10.11
CA LEU A 36 7.32 3.27 9.91
C LEU A 36 8.43 3.49 8.87
N MET A 37 8.28 4.48 7.98
CA MET A 37 9.26 4.80 6.94
C MET A 37 10.55 5.46 7.49
N ASP A 38 10.56 5.96 8.74
CA ASP A 38 11.65 6.76 9.32
C ASP A 38 12.16 7.86 8.36
N ALA A 39 11.23 8.62 7.80
CA ALA A 39 11.53 9.66 6.82
C ALA A 39 12.20 10.87 7.49
N LYS A 40 13.47 11.11 7.16
CA LYS A 40 14.26 12.25 7.65
C LYS A 40 13.97 13.55 6.90
N ASP A 41 13.40 13.45 5.71
CA ASP A 41 13.05 14.59 4.88
C ASP A 41 11.54 14.64 4.61
N LEU A 42 11.01 15.87 4.64
CA LEU A 42 9.58 16.13 4.44
C LEU A 42 9.10 15.64 3.07
N LYS A 43 9.96 15.70 2.05
CA LYS A 43 9.62 15.32 0.69
C LYS A 43 9.36 13.81 0.60
N SER A 44 10.17 12.98 1.25
CA SER A 44 10.00 11.54 1.34
C SER A 44 8.76 11.16 2.15
N ALA A 45 8.54 11.81 3.30
CA ALA A 45 7.34 11.59 4.10
C ALA A 45 6.05 11.88 3.31
N LEU A 46 6.03 12.99 2.56
CA LEU A 46 4.90 13.37 1.70
C LEU A 46 4.72 12.42 0.52
N ALA A 47 5.80 12.15 -0.22
CA ALA A 47 5.74 11.29 -1.41
C ALA A 47 5.28 9.87 -1.05
N TYR A 48 5.73 9.32 0.09
CA TYR A 48 5.28 8.03 0.57
C TYR A 48 3.82 8.05 1.01
N SER A 49 3.41 9.03 1.81
CA SER A 49 2.02 9.15 2.28
C SER A 49 1.03 9.18 1.11
N MET A 50 1.36 9.94 0.06
CA MET A 50 0.54 10.01 -1.15
C MET A 50 0.49 8.68 -1.90
N LYS A 51 1.62 7.98 -2.04
CA LYS A 51 1.66 6.65 -2.68
C LYS A 51 0.88 5.62 -1.88
N TYR A 52 0.99 5.64 -0.56
CA TYR A 52 0.25 4.75 0.33
C TYR A 52 -1.26 5.01 0.22
N GLU A 53 -1.72 6.26 0.26
CA GLU A 53 -3.13 6.61 0.06
C GLU A 53 -3.65 6.21 -1.34
N ALA A 54 -2.87 6.44 -2.39
CA ALA A 54 -3.21 6.01 -3.74
C ALA A 54 -3.33 4.47 -3.83
N ALA A 55 -2.40 3.73 -3.21
CA ALA A 55 -2.50 2.27 -3.14
C ALA A 55 -3.69 1.81 -2.28
N LYS A 56 -3.93 2.46 -1.13
CA LYS A 56 -5.04 2.19 -0.21
C LYS A 56 -6.39 2.36 -0.90
N THR A 57 -6.57 3.40 -1.71
CA THR A 57 -7.81 3.64 -2.46
C THR A 57 -8.03 2.60 -3.56
N VAL A 58 -6.99 2.23 -4.31
CA VAL A 58 -7.07 1.15 -5.32
C VAL A 58 -7.35 -0.21 -4.66
N SER A 59 -6.70 -0.51 -3.54
CA SER A 59 -6.93 -1.74 -2.76
C SER A 59 -8.32 -1.78 -2.12
N LYS A 60 -8.83 -0.65 -1.64
CA LYS A 60 -10.23 -0.55 -1.19
C LYS A 60 -11.16 -0.84 -2.35
N THR A 61 -11.01 -0.17 -3.49
CA THR A 61 -11.87 -0.40 -4.67
C THR A 61 -11.80 -1.84 -5.21
N SER A 62 -10.61 -2.45 -5.27
CA SER A 62 -10.47 -3.85 -5.69
C SER A 62 -11.07 -4.83 -4.68
N ARG A 63 -11.00 -4.50 -3.39
CA ARG A 63 -11.67 -5.24 -2.34
C ARG A 63 -13.18 -5.04 -2.43
N ASN A 64 -13.71 -3.85 -2.69
CA ASN A 64 -15.14 -3.56 -2.85
C ASN A 64 -15.74 -4.31 -4.05
N VAL A 65 -14.98 -4.51 -5.12
CA VAL A 65 -15.37 -5.35 -6.28
C VAL A 65 -15.47 -6.84 -5.88
N ARG A 66 -14.87 -7.25 -4.76
CA ARG A 66 -14.94 -8.62 -4.20
C ARG A 66 -15.70 -8.70 -2.86
N SER A 67 -16.12 -7.59 -2.25
CA SER A 67 -16.61 -7.51 -0.86
C SER A 67 -18.01 -6.92 -0.73
N ILE A 68 -18.94 -7.33 -1.60
CA ILE A 68 -20.37 -7.25 -1.25
C ILE A 68 -20.69 -8.12 -0.01
N GLU A 69 -19.79 -9.00 0.41
CA GLU A 69 -19.91 -9.78 1.63
C GLU A 69 -18.72 -9.52 2.57
N VAL A 70 -19.01 -9.57 3.87
CA VAL A 70 -18.07 -9.49 5.01
C VAL A 70 -17.82 -8.07 5.54
N GLU A 71 -18.90 -7.49 6.05
CA GLU A 71 -18.88 -6.62 7.22
C GLU A 71 -18.61 -7.47 8.50
N ASP A 72 -17.89 -6.84 9.42
CA ASP A 72 -17.72 -7.14 10.85
C ASP A 72 -16.81 -8.30 11.30
N GLY A 73 -16.09 -8.05 12.40
CA GLY A 73 -15.50 -9.08 13.24
C GLY A 73 -13.98 -9.05 13.39
N THR A 74 -13.51 -8.27 14.38
CA THR A 74 -12.44 -8.66 15.32
C THR A 74 -11.04 -8.99 14.75
N GLY A 75 -10.15 -8.00 14.86
CA GLY A 75 -8.76 -8.01 14.38
C GLY A 75 -7.78 -8.91 15.13
N LYS A 76 -8.04 -10.23 15.18
CA LYS A 76 -7.04 -11.23 15.59
C LYS A 76 -6.90 -12.40 14.62
N GLU A 77 -7.76 -12.50 13.60
CA GLU A 77 -7.73 -13.54 12.57
C GLU A 77 -7.14 -13.01 11.24
N LYS A 78 -6.37 -11.91 11.26
CA LYS A 78 -5.86 -11.33 10.01
C LYS A 78 -4.63 -12.07 9.51
N ASP A 79 -3.71 -12.48 10.39
CA ASP A 79 -2.43 -13.05 9.95
C ASP A 79 -2.60 -14.46 9.34
N GLU A 80 -3.36 -15.37 9.97
CA GLU A 80 -3.70 -16.68 9.37
C GLU A 80 -4.51 -16.55 8.07
N LYS A 81 -5.43 -15.60 8.01
CA LYS A 81 -6.25 -15.36 6.82
C LYS A 81 -5.43 -14.78 5.67
N PHE A 82 -4.47 -13.91 5.95
CA PHE A 82 -3.51 -13.42 4.97
C PHE A 82 -2.62 -14.56 4.46
N ASP A 83 -2.15 -15.43 5.34
CA ASP A 83 -1.29 -16.56 4.97
C ASP A 83 -2.04 -17.59 4.11
N CYS A 84 -3.31 -17.88 4.43
CA CYS A 84 -4.19 -18.69 3.59
C CYS A 84 -4.43 -18.06 2.21
N LEU A 85 -4.59 -16.73 2.14
CA LEU A 85 -4.77 -16.00 0.88
C LEU A 85 -3.50 -16.03 0.03
N LEU A 86 -2.33 -15.83 0.63
CA LEU A 86 -1.03 -15.91 -0.06
C LEU A 86 -0.81 -17.31 -0.65
N LYS A 87 -1.09 -18.35 0.15
CA LYS A 87 -0.98 -19.75 -0.29
C LYS A 87 -1.95 -20.10 -1.42
N THR A 88 -3.11 -19.45 -1.47
CA THR A 88 -4.09 -19.62 -2.55
C THR A 88 -3.65 -18.90 -3.84
N LEU A 89 -3.09 -17.70 -3.71
CA LEU A 89 -2.55 -16.94 -4.85
C LEU A 89 -1.34 -17.64 -5.49
N GLU A 90 -0.45 -18.20 -4.67
CA GLU A 90 0.70 -18.96 -5.13
C GLU A 90 0.27 -20.17 -5.99
N LYS A 91 -0.74 -20.93 -5.55
CA LYS A 91 -1.33 -22.03 -6.34
C LYS A 91 -1.90 -21.55 -7.67
N LEU A 92 -2.58 -20.41 -7.67
CA LEU A 92 -3.18 -19.83 -8.88
C LEU A 92 -2.10 -19.43 -9.89
N LEU A 93 -1.01 -18.76 -9.44
CA LEU A 93 0.10 -18.38 -10.31
C LEU A 93 0.80 -19.60 -10.92
N ASN A 94 1.03 -20.64 -10.12
CA ASN A 94 1.65 -21.87 -10.60
C ASN A 94 0.77 -22.58 -11.65
N SER A 95 -0.56 -22.54 -11.50
CA SER A 95 -1.48 -23.07 -12.50
C SER A 95 -1.55 -22.22 -13.78
N HIS A 96 -1.41 -20.89 -13.67
CA HIS A 96 -1.42 -19.98 -14.80
C HIS A 96 -0.13 -20.09 -15.65
N VAL A 97 1.02 -20.27 -15.00
CA VAL A 97 2.30 -20.55 -15.68
C VAL A 97 2.25 -21.90 -16.41
N ALA A 98 1.56 -22.90 -15.85
CA ALA A 98 1.34 -24.19 -16.51
C ALA A 98 0.29 -24.15 -17.65
N GLY A 99 -0.68 -23.22 -17.61
CA GLY A 99 -1.76 -23.11 -18.59
C GLY A 99 -1.41 -22.33 -19.87
N LYS A 100 -0.28 -21.63 -19.92
CA LYS A 100 0.15 -20.82 -21.08
C LYS A 100 0.88 -21.65 -22.12
N LYS A 101 0.27 -22.73 -22.63
CA LYS A 101 0.81 -23.47 -23.77
C LYS A 101 -0.19 -24.14 -24.72
N ASN A 102 -1.47 -23.75 -24.77
CA ASN A 102 -2.39 -24.34 -25.76
C ASN A 102 -3.25 -23.25 -26.41
N THR A 103 -2.77 -22.65 -27.51
CA THR A 103 -3.64 -21.91 -28.44
C THR A 103 -4.44 -22.92 -29.28
N PRO A 104 -5.78 -22.89 -29.28
CA PRO A 104 -6.54 -23.63 -30.28
C PRO A 104 -6.41 -22.90 -31.63
N ARG A 105 -5.61 -23.48 -32.51
CA ARG A 105 -5.51 -23.14 -33.94
C ARG A 105 -6.92 -23.17 -34.57
N ARG A 106 -7.56 -22.01 -34.72
CA ARG A 106 -8.77 -21.88 -35.54
C ARG A 106 -8.36 -21.66 -36.99
N HIS A 107 -8.62 -22.69 -37.79
CA HIS A 107 -8.53 -22.66 -39.25
C HIS A 107 -9.83 -22.05 -39.80
N PRO A 108 -9.81 -20.99 -40.61
CA PRO A 108 -10.97 -20.60 -41.38
C PRO A 108 -10.84 -21.22 -42.78
N ASN A 109 -11.63 -22.24 -43.06
CA ASN A 109 -12.11 -22.50 -44.42
C ASN A 109 -13.26 -23.50 -44.38
N VAL A 110 -14.39 -23.14 -45.01
CA VAL A 110 -15.45 -23.88 -45.73
C VAL A 110 -16.62 -22.84 -45.84
N THR A 111 -17.15 -22.39 -46.98
CA THR A 111 -17.17 -22.80 -48.40
C THR A 111 -17.06 -21.56 -49.28
#